data_AF-A0A7S4FUL8-F1
#
_entry.id   AF-A0A7S4FUL8-F1
#
_cell.length_a   1.000
_cell.length_b   1.000
_cell.length_c   1.000
_cell.angle_alpha   90.00
_cell.angle_beta   90.00
_cell.angle_gamma   90.00
#
_symmetry.space_group_name_H-M   'P 1'
#
loop_
_entity.id
_entity.type
_entity.pdbx_description
1 polymer ?
#
loop_
_entity_poly.entity_id
_entity_poly.type
_entity_poly.pdbx_seq_one_letter_code
_entity_poly.pdbx_strand_id
1 'polypeptide(L)'
;APSEDVTLWLHHTKRPDPATGNARRGGYAVCILKEAAGDTSATFYATVSGIHEDSADAAVAQALGTSEAARRTGASAMRARHRRWWREFWARGPFLSLGDTLLEAVHYVQAAKFASAQRVALHDLFGAFGPYGNNMYDHKGHHCPGPWCQYVWDMNVQVSYWMTFTGNQPALAEPMARQFEATRATATGWQFLTASGNPPDRTQWGHPHNFVWALHNFYKHCLYTGNRTRLRTGLWPLLRE
;
A
#
# COMPACT_ATOMS: atom_id res chain seq x y z
N ALA A 1 -27.48 16.17 11.70
CA ALA A 1 -27.75 15.48 10.42
C ALA A 1 -26.69 15.91 9.42
N PRO A 2 -26.16 15.01 8.57
CA PRO A 2 -25.31 15.44 7.46
C PRO A 2 -26.08 16.44 6.59
N SER A 3 -25.44 17.52 6.14
CA SER A 3 -26.05 18.40 5.13
C SER A 3 -26.30 17.62 3.83
N GLU A 4 -27.18 18.13 2.95
CA GLU A 4 -27.52 17.49 1.66
C GLU A 4 -26.30 17.19 0.76
N ASP A 5 -25.14 17.77 1.09
CA ASP A 5 -23.88 17.67 0.35
C ASP A 5 -22.94 16.55 0.84
N VAL A 6 -23.31 15.80 1.88
CA VAL A 6 -22.46 14.76 2.47
C VAL A 6 -23.11 13.39 2.38
N THR A 7 -22.48 12.47 1.65
CA THR A 7 -22.86 11.06 1.64
C THR A 7 -21.82 10.22 2.38
N LEU A 8 -22.26 9.45 3.37
CA LEU A 8 -21.42 8.56 4.16
C LEU A 8 -21.94 7.13 4.05
N TRP A 9 -21.05 6.21 3.70
CA TRP A 9 -21.32 4.77 3.62
C TRP A 9 -20.40 4.03 4.56
N LEU A 10 -20.95 3.08 5.33
CA LEU A 10 -20.18 2.17 6.16
C LEU A 10 -20.41 0.75 5.65
N HIS A 11 -19.33 0.06 5.27
CA HIS A 11 -19.38 -1.31 4.79
C HIS A 11 -18.61 -2.23 5.73
N HIS A 12 -19.28 -3.29 6.19
CA HIS A 12 -18.67 -4.34 7.01
C HIS A 12 -18.58 -5.64 6.22
N THR A 13 -17.41 -6.26 6.22
CA THR A 13 -17.22 -7.63 5.73
C THR A 13 -16.95 -8.56 6.91
N LYS A 14 -17.82 -9.54 7.11
CA LYS A 14 -17.49 -10.70 7.97
C LYS A 14 -16.80 -11.73 7.09
N ARG A 15 -15.50 -11.97 7.27
CA ARG A 15 -14.84 -13.15 6.70
C ARG A 15 -14.42 -14.09 7.82
N PRO A 16 -14.78 -15.39 7.78
CA PRO A 16 -14.22 -16.36 8.69
C PRO A 16 -12.68 -16.41 8.50
N ASP A 17 -11.94 -16.37 9.60
CA ASP A 17 -10.51 -16.61 9.64
C ASP A 17 -10.29 -18.12 9.47
N PRO A 18 -9.68 -18.57 8.36
CA PRO A 18 -9.48 -19.99 8.11
C PRO A 18 -8.53 -20.66 9.13
N ALA A 19 -7.72 -19.89 9.88
CA ALA A 19 -6.81 -20.43 10.88
C ALA A 19 -7.44 -20.56 12.28
N THR A 20 -8.46 -19.76 12.60
CA THR A 20 -9.03 -19.70 13.97
C THR A 20 -10.54 -19.98 14.04
N GLY A 21 -11.23 -20.07 12.89
CA GLY A 21 -12.68 -20.21 12.83
C GLY A 21 -13.46 -18.96 13.26
N ASN A 22 -12.78 -17.93 13.78
CA ASN A 22 -13.39 -16.66 14.20
C ASN A 22 -13.58 -15.75 13.00
N ALA A 23 -14.69 -15.00 12.92
CA ALA A 23 -14.86 -14.00 11.87
C ALA A 23 -13.89 -12.82 12.09
N ARG A 24 -12.91 -12.62 11.21
CA ARG A 24 -12.25 -11.31 11.08
C ARG A 24 -13.28 -10.33 10.52
N ARG A 25 -13.59 -9.30 11.30
CA ARG A 25 -14.38 -8.16 10.83
C ARG A 25 -13.46 -7.24 10.04
N GLY A 26 -13.53 -7.35 8.72
CA GLY A 26 -13.00 -6.32 7.84
C GLY A 26 -14.07 -5.28 7.56
N GLY A 27 -13.69 -4.16 6.96
CA GLY A 27 -14.64 -3.19 6.47
C GLY A 27 -13.98 -1.88 6.10
N TYR A 28 -14.79 -0.97 5.59
CA TYR A 28 -14.33 0.36 5.24
C TYR A 28 -15.47 1.37 5.38
N ALA A 29 -15.11 2.61 5.70
CA ALA A 29 -15.99 3.76 5.61
C ALA A 29 -15.66 4.56 4.35
N VAL A 30 -16.68 4.97 3.60
CA VAL A 30 -16.56 5.86 2.45
C VAL A 30 -17.27 7.17 2.76
N CYS A 31 -16.55 8.29 2.65
CA CYS A 31 -17.14 9.61 2.72
C CYS A 31 -16.97 10.31 1.37
N ILE A 32 -18.08 10.80 0.81
CA ILE A 32 -18.10 11.63 -0.40
C ILE A 32 -18.76 12.96 -0.04
N LEU A 33 -18.02 14.05 -0.20
CA LEU A 33 -18.52 15.42 -0.10
C LEU A 33 -18.67 15.98 -1.49
N LYS A 34 -19.81 16.59 -1.78
CA LYS A 34 -20.05 17.32 -3.02
C LYS A 34 -19.88 18.82 -2.74
N GLU A 35 -19.09 19.49 -3.56
CA GLU A 35 -18.99 20.94 -3.60
C GLU A 35 -19.49 21.39 -4.98
N ALA A 36 -20.65 22.05 -5.01
CA ALA A 36 -21.19 22.58 -6.25
C ALA A 36 -20.34 23.76 -6.74
N ALA A 37 -19.95 23.75 -8.01
CA ALA A 37 -19.23 24.83 -8.67
C ALA A 37 -20.09 25.31 -9.86
N GLY A 38 -21.14 26.07 -9.54
CA GLY A 38 -22.10 26.60 -10.51
C GLY A 38 -23.05 25.55 -11.12
N ASP A 39 -23.81 25.94 -12.14
CA ASP A 39 -24.89 25.12 -12.72
C ASP A 39 -24.39 23.92 -13.55
N THR A 40 -23.13 23.92 -13.99
CA THR A 40 -22.59 22.92 -14.93
C THR A 40 -21.41 22.11 -14.40
N SER A 41 -20.96 22.33 -13.16
CA SER A 41 -19.82 21.57 -12.62
C SER A 41 -19.94 21.29 -11.12
N ALA A 42 -19.43 20.14 -10.70
CA ALA A 42 -19.36 19.76 -9.30
C ALA A 42 -18.00 19.12 -9.01
N THR A 43 -17.47 19.41 -7.82
CA THR A 43 -16.25 18.79 -7.30
C THR A 43 -16.64 17.78 -6.23
N PHE A 44 -16.04 16.59 -6.27
CA PHE A 44 -16.26 15.56 -5.25
C PHE A 44 -14.97 15.32 -4.48
N TYR A 45 -15.07 15.30 -3.15
CA TYR A 45 -13.99 14.92 -2.25
C TYR A 45 -14.34 13.56 -1.64
N ALA A 46 -13.62 12.52 -2.06
CA ALA A 46 -13.89 11.15 -1.67
C ALA A 46 -12.72 10.55 -0.87
N THR A 47 -13.03 9.92 0.25
CA THR A 47 -12.08 9.17 1.07
C THR A 47 -12.64 7.78 1.38
N VAL A 48 -11.78 6.77 1.31
CA VAL A 48 -12.04 5.43 1.85
C VAL A 48 -11.09 5.18 3.02
N SER A 49 -11.63 4.81 4.17
CA SER A 49 -10.84 4.46 5.37
C SER A 49 -11.12 3.02 5.76
N GLY A 50 -10.08 2.22 5.96
CA GLY A 50 -10.22 0.85 6.46
C GLY A 50 -10.65 0.82 7.93
N ILE A 51 -11.41 -0.21 8.30
CA ILE A 51 -11.67 -0.53 9.72
C ILE A 51 -10.53 -1.43 10.19
N HIS A 52 -9.62 -0.89 11.00
CA HIS A 52 -8.57 -1.64 11.70
C HIS A 52 -8.97 -1.77 13.17
N GLU A 53 -8.75 -2.94 13.78
CA GLU A 53 -8.93 -3.17 15.24
C GLU A 53 -10.31 -2.74 15.80
N ASP A 54 -11.38 -3.13 15.09
CA ASP A 54 -12.77 -3.11 15.57
C ASP A 54 -13.45 -1.74 15.85
N SER A 55 -12.85 -0.58 15.53
CA SER A 55 -13.53 0.72 15.64
C SER A 55 -14.08 1.24 14.31
N ALA A 56 -15.34 0.90 14.02
CA ALA A 56 -16.07 1.45 12.87
C ALA A 56 -16.17 2.98 12.93
N ASP A 57 -16.36 3.52 14.14
CA ASP A 57 -16.48 4.96 14.38
C ASP A 57 -15.18 5.69 14.06
N ALA A 58 -14.02 5.11 14.37
CA ALA A 58 -12.72 5.69 14.02
C ALA A 58 -12.54 5.76 12.50
N ALA A 59 -12.93 4.72 11.76
CA ALA A 59 -12.85 4.71 10.30
C ALA A 59 -13.78 5.75 9.67
N VAL A 60 -15.00 5.91 10.20
CA VAL A 60 -15.95 6.95 9.77
C VAL A 60 -15.38 8.35 10.05
N ALA A 61 -14.90 8.59 11.27
CA ALA A 61 -14.33 9.87 11.66
C ALA A 61 -13.11 10.23 10.80
N GLN A 62 -12.25 9.25 10.48
CA GLN A 62 -11.11 9.44 9.60
C GLN A 62 -11.55 9.75 8.16
N ALA A 63 -12.51 9.01 7.60
CA ALA A 63 -13.01 9.25 6.24
C ALA A 63 -13.62 10.66 6.11
N LEU A 64 -14.47 11.05 7.05
CA LEU A 64 -15.09 12.37 7.09
C LEU A 64 -14.05 13.48 7.28
N GLY A 65 -13.18 13.34 8.29
CA GLY A 65 -12.15 14.33 8.60
C GLY A 65 -11.16 14.56 7.45
N THR A 66 -10.81 13.49 6.73
CA THR A 66 -9.93 13.57 5.54
C THR A 66 -10.63 14.26 4.38
N SER A 67 -11.88 13.91 4.08
CA SER A 67 -12.65 14.57 3.02
C SER A 67 -12.88 16.06 3.32
N GLU A 68 -13.17 16.42 4.57
CA GLU A 68 -13.32 17.84 4.98
C GLU A 68 -11.99 18.60 4.92
N ALA A 69 -10.87 17.97 5.31
CA ALA A 69 -9.56 18.57 5.16
C ALA A 69 -9.18 18.79 3.68
N ALA A 70 -9.54 17.85 2.81
CA ALA A 70 -9.37 17.97 1.37
C ALA A 70 -10.24 19.10 0.80
N ARG A 71 -11.51 19.19 1.20
CA ARG A 71 -12.43 20.27 0.82
C ARG A 71 -11.91 21.65 1.25
N ARG A 72 -11.47 21.80 2.51
CA ARG A 72 -10.84 23.05 2.99
C ARG A 72 -9.56 23.41 2.24
N THR A 73 -8.80 22.43 1.78
CA THR A 73 -7.61 22.67 0.94
C THR A 73 -8.01 23.16 -0.46
N GLY A 74 -9.12 22.66 -0.99
CA GLY A 74 -9.67 23.02 -2.29
C GLY A 74 -8.98 22.29 -3.46
N ALA A 75 -9.78 21.94 -4.47
CA ALA A 75 -9.33 21.13 -5.61
C ALA A 75 -8.14 21.75 -6.38
N SER A 76 -8.10 23.08 -6.53
CA SER A 76 -7.01 23.78 -7.23
C SER A 76 -5.67 23.60 -6.53
N ALA A 77 -5.63 23.80 -5.20
CA ALA A 77 -4.40 23.63 -4.43
C ALA A 77 -3.97 22.14 -4.36
N MET A 78 -4.92 21.21 -4.23
CA MET A 78 -4.64 19.78 -4.30
C MET A 78 -4.04 19.38 -5.65
N ARG A 79 -4.60 19.88 -6.76
CA ARG A 79 -4.08 19.63 -8.12
C ARG A 79 -2.67 20.19 -8.30
N ALA A 80 -2.40 21.39 -7.78
CA ALA A 80 -1.06 21.99 -7.81
C ALA A 80 -0.04 21.13 -7.05
N ARG A 81 -0.38 20.70 -5.82
CA ARG A 81 0.46 19.79 -5.01
C ARG A 81 0.68 18.44 -5.70
N HIS A 82 -0.37 17.88 -6.30
CA HIS A 82 -0.30 16.62 -7.04
C HIS A 82 0.67 16.71 -8.23
N ARG A 83 0.53 17.74 -9.07
CA ARG A 83 1.41 17.99 -10.23
C ARG A 83 2.85 18.26 -9.81
N ARG A 84 3.05 19.07 -8.78
CA ARG A 84 4.39 19.36 -8.24
C ARG A 84 5.11 18.08 -7.84
N TRP A 85 4.43 17.20 -7.09
CA TRP A 85 5.03 15.94 -6.67
C TRP A 85 5.43 15.06 -7.86
N TRP A 86 4.58 14.94 -8.89
CA TRP A 86 4.92 14.13 -10.07
C TRP A 86 6.11 14.71 -10.84
N ARG A 87 6.18 16.04 -10.96
CA ARG A 87 7.34 16.71 -11.56
C ARG A 87 8.61 16.38 -10.79
N GLU A 88 8.58 16.46 -9.47
CA GLU A 88 9.73 16.13 -8.61
C GLU A 88 10.07 14.64 -8.66
N PHE A 89 9.08 13.75 -8.70
CA PHE A 89 9.28 12.32 -8.84
C PHE A 89 10.04 12.00 -10.14
N TRP A 90 9.56 12.47 -11.28
CA TRP A 90 10.22 12.22 -12.57
C TRP A 90 11.59 12.88 -12.67
N ALA A 91 11.74 14.11 -12.15
CA ALA A 91 13.00 14.84 -12.18
C ALA A 91 14.13 14.18 -11.35
N ARG A 92 13.79 13.34 -10.37
CA ARG A 92 14.79 12.70 -9.50
C ARG A 92 15.55 11.54 -10.14
N GLY A 93 15.01 10.88 -11.16
CA GLY A 93 15.71 9.72 -11.74
C GLY A 93 14.91 8.75 -12.62
N PRO A 94 13.61 8.52 -12.42
CA PRO A 94 12.89 7.53 -13.24
C PRO A 94 12.54 8.03 -14.64
N PHE A 95 12.95 9.23 -15.05
CA PHE A 95 12.81 9.69 -16.43
C PHE A 95 13.80 8.97 -17.36
N LEU A 96 13.33 8.48 -18.51
CA LEU A 96 14.13 7.67 -19.42
C LEU A 96 13.74 7.93 -20.88
N SER A 97 14.69 8.25 -21.75
CA SER A 97 14.43 8.32 -23.19
C SER A 97 15.37 7.39 -23.95
N LEU A 98 14.79 6.45 -24.70
CA LEU A 98 15.45 5.40 -25.46
C LEU A 98 15.19 5.51 -26.97
N GLY A 99 14.25 6.37 -27.40
CA GLY A 99 13.80 6.44 -28.79
C GLY A 99 12.86 5.28 -29.18
N ASP A 100 12.54 4.40 -28.24
CA ASP A 100 11.54 3.33 -28.36
C ASP A 100 10.36 3.66 -27.43
N THR A 101 9.27 4.14 -28.02
CA THR A 101 8.10 4.60 -27.27
C THR A 101 7.36 3.47 -26.57
N LEU A 102 7.50 2.22 -27.02
CA LEU A 102 6.88 1.07 -26.37
C LEU A 102 7.62 0.72 -25.08
N LEU A 103 8.96 0.63 -25.14
CA LEU A 103 9.78 0.36 -23.95
C LEU A 103 9.66 1.49 -22.92
N GLU A 104 9.67 2.74 -23.38
CA GLU A 104 9.41 3.91 -22.54
C GLU A 104 8.03 3.83 -21.87
N ALA A 105 6.98 3.50 -22.63
CA ALA A 105 5.62 3.37 -22.08
C ALA A 105 5.54 2.27 -21.00
N VAL A 106 6.17 1.12 -21.21
CA VAL A 106 6.23 0.05 -20.20
C VAL A 106 6.93 0.54 -18.93
N HIS A 107 8.11 1.17 -19.07
CA HIS A 107 8.85 1.73 -17.95
C HIS A 107 8.02 2.76 -17.17
N TYR A 108 7.39 3.70 -17.87
CA TYR A 108 6.61 4.77 -17.26
C TYR A 108 5.36 4.25 -16.55
N VAL A 109 4.66 3.29 -17.14
CA VAL A 109 3.48 2.68 -16.49
C VAL A 109 3.88 1.95 -15.21
N GLN A 110 4.99 1.21 -15.19
CA GLN A 110 5.43 0.49 -13.99
C GLN A 110 5.90 1.45 -12.89
N ALA A 111 6.70 2.46 -13.24
CA ALA A 111 7.13 3.49 -12.30
C ALA A 111 5.92 4.24 -11.72
N ALA A 112 4.95 4.62 -12.55
CA ALA A 112 3.75 5.32 -12.11
C ALA A 112 2.85 4.45 -11.19
N LYS A 113 2.67 3.16 -11.52
CA LYS A 113 1.89 2.22 -10.69
C LYS A 113 2.50 2.06 -9.30
N PHE A 114 3.81 1.79 -9.25
CA PHE A 114 4.51 1.58 -7.99
C PHE A 114 4.53 2.86 -7.14
N ALA A 115 4.88 3.99 -7.75
CA ALA A 115 4.94 5.26 -7.05
C ALA A 115 3.56 5.68 -6.53
N SER A 116 2.48 5.43 -7.27
CA SER A 116 1.11 5.71 -6.82
C SER A 116 0.69 4.84 -5.63
N ALA A 117 1.17 3.60 -5.54
CA ALA A 117 0.83 2.68 -4.47
C ALA A 117 1.62 2.89 -3.17
N GLN A 118 2.89 3.31 -3.28
CA GLN A 118 3.80 3.46 -2.13
C GLN A 118 3.98 4.92 -1.69
N ARG A 119 3.51 5.90 -2.48
CA ARG A 119 3.54 7.33 -2.12
C ARG A 119 2.68 7.64 -0.90
N VAL A 120 1.56 6.94 -0.76
CA VAL A 120 0.64 7.11 0.36
C VAL A 120 0.92 5.96 1.31
N ALA A 121 1.15 6.26 2.59
CA ALA A 121 1.29 5.25 3.65
C ALA A 121 -0.03 4.50 3.93
N LEU A 122 -0.77 4.15 2.87
CA LEU A 122 -2.00 3.34 2.89
C LEU A 122 -1.68 1.85 3.01
N HIS A 123 -0.48 1.43 2.61
CA HIS A 123 -0.08 0.03 2.59
C HIS A 123 1.31 -0.13 3.20
N ASP A 124 1.40 -1.00 4.19
CA ASP A 124 2.66 -1.35 4.83
C ASP A 124 3.64 -2.00 3.84
N LEU A 125 3.12 -2.94 3.04
CA LEU A 125 3.87 -3.67 2.02
C LEU A 125 3.11 -3.69 0.69
N PHE A 126 3.85 -3.70 -0.41
CA PHE A 126 3.30 -3.93 -1.75
C PHE A 126 3.06 -5.44 -1.95
N GLY A 127 1.79 -5.85 -2.01
CA GLY A 127 1.39 -7.21 -2.40
C GLY A 127 1.53 -7.46 -3.91
N ALA A 128 1.29 -8.69 -4.36
CA ALA A 128 1.51 -9.10 -5.75
C ALA A 128 0.80 -8.20 -6.80
N PHE A 129 -0.34 -7.61 -6.44
CA PHE A 129 -1.12 -6.72 -7.30
C PHE A 129 -1.17 -5.26 -6.80
N GLY A 130 -0.49 -4.95 -5.70
CA GLY A 130 -0.64 -3.67 -5.01
C GLY A 130 -2.11 -3.33 -4.68
N PRO A 131 -2.47 -2.04 -4.59
CA PRO A 131 -3.86 -1.61 -4.37
C PRO A 131 -4.78 -1.80 -5.58
N TYR A 132 -4.26 -2.32 -6.70
CA TYR A 132 -5.00 -2.45 -7.97
C TYR A 132 -5.59 -3.84 -8.18
N GLY A 133 -5.33 -4.76 -7.24
CA GLY A 133 -5.87 -6.12 -7.30
C GLY A 133 -7.37 -6.12 -7.12
N ASN A 134 -8.10 -6.27 -8.23
CA ASN A 134 -9.53 -6.51 -8.21
C ASN A 134 -9.82 -7.97 -7.85
N ASN A 135 -10.97 -8.21 -7.21
CA ASN A 135 -11.60 -9.53 -7.11
C ASN A 135 -11.57 -10.20 -8.50
N MET A 136 -10.71 -11.18 -8.70
CA MET A 136 -10.78 -12.03 -9.88
C MET A 136 -11.79 -13.13 -9.60
N TYR A 137 -12.97 -13.04 -10.18
CA TYR A 137 -13.88 -14.18 -10.19
C TYR A 137 -13.17 -15.36 -10.86
N ASP A 138 -13.29 -16.57 -10.29
CA ASP A 138 -12.91 -17.75 -11.05
C ASP A 138 -13.83 -17.91 -12.28
N HIS A 139 -13.49 -18.81 -13.19
CA HIS A 139 -14.31 -19.13 -14.37
C HIS A 139 -15.71 -19.69 -14.03
N LYS A 140 -16.06 -19.81 -12.73
CA LYS A 140 -17.35 -20.28 -12.21
C LYS A 140 -18.10 -19.19 -11.42
N GLY A 141 -17.62 -17.95 -11.43
CA GLY A 141 -18.29 -16.83 -10.75
C GLY A 141 -18.18 -16.85 -9.22
N HIS A 142 -17.34 -17.71 -8.64
CA HIS A 142 -17.03 -17.59 -7.21
C HIS A 142 -16.16 -16.36 -6.99
N HIS A 143 -16.37 -15.66 -5.87
CA HIS A 143 -15.43 -14.67 -5.35
C HIS A 143 -14.13 -15.40 -4.97
N CYS A 144 -13.28 -15.66 -5.96
CA CYS A 144 -11.91 -15.99 -5.72
C CYS A 144 -11.22 -14.66 -5.40
N PRO A 145 -10.57 -14.49 -4.23
CA PRO A 145 -9.40 -13.63 -4.25
C PRO A 145 -8.48 -14.34 -5.25
N GLY A 146 -8.29 -13.78 -6.45
CA GLY A 146 -7.56 -14.42 -7.55
C GLY A 146 -6.27 -15.12 -7.12
N PRO A 147 -5.72 -16.04 -7.93
CA PRO A 147 -4.48 -16.71 -7.56
C PRO A 147 -3.46 -15.64 -7.14
N TRP A 148 -2.95 -15.77 -5.91
CA TRP A 148 -1.92 -14.91 -5.32
C TRP A 148 -2.35 -13.48 -4.89
N CYS A 149 -3.59 -13.27 -4.44
CA CYS A 149 -4.00 -11.99 -3.83
C CYS A 149 -3.33 -11.67 -2.47
N GLN A 150 -2.54 -12.57 -1.91
CA GLN A 150 -1.72 -12.35 -0.71
C GLN A 150 -0.33 -11.77 -1.03
N TYR A 151 0.47 -11.54 0.02
CA TYR A 151 1.91 -11.35 -0.15
C TYR A 151 2.54 -12.67 -0.59
N VAL A 152 3.18 -12.67 -1.76
CA VAL A 152 3.93 -13.82 -2.28
C VAL A 152 5.42 -13.57 -2.07
N TRP A 153 6.00 -14.33 -1.15
CA TRP A 153 7.32 -14.04 -0.58
C TRP A 153 8.47 -14.75 -1.23
N ASP A 154 8.23 -15.71 -2.13
CA ASP A 154 9.28 -16.41 -2.85
C ASP A 154 9.84 -15.61 -4.03
N MET A 155 9.31 -14.41 -4.33
CA MET A 155 9.92 -13.42 -5.23
C MET A 155 9.16 -12.08 -5.31
N ASN A 156 7.82 -12.11 -5.32
CA ASN A 156 7.01 -10.97 -5.78
C ASN A 156 7.12 -9.74 -4.87
N VAL A 157 7.12 -9.94 -3.55
CA VAL A 157 7.37 -8.86 -2.60
C VAL A 157 8.74 -8.24 -2.86
N GLN A 158 9.78 -9.06 -3.10
CA GLN A 158 11.14 -8.59 -3.27
C GLN A 158 11.30 -7.78 -4.56
N VAL A 159 10.85 -8.31 -5.70
CA VAL A 159 10.99 -7.69 -7.03
C VAL A 159 10.27 -6.35 -7.08
N SER A 160 9.14 -6.22 -6.38
CA SER A 160 8.36 -4.98 -6.36
C SER A 160 9.19 -3.76 -5.93
N TYR A 161 10.17 -3.94 -5.03
CA TYR A 161 10.99 -2.82 -4.55
C TYR A 161 12.29 -2.60 -5.33
N TRP A 162 12.68 -3.46 -6.27
CA TRP A 162 13.99 -3.33 -6.93
C TRP A 162 14.18 -2.01 -7.67
N MET A 163 13.12 -1.51 -8.32
CA MET A 163 13.16 -0.23 -9.03
C MET A 163 13.30 0.97 -8.10
N THR A 164 12.97 0.86 -6.81
CA THR A 164 13.06 2.01 -5.89
C THR A 164 14.49 2.48 -5.69
N PHE A 165 15.44 1.55 -5.65
CA PHE A 165 16.82 1.88 -5.37
C PHE A 165 17.53 2.36 -6.64
N THR A 166 17.44 1.59 -7.73
CA THR A 166 18.09 1.93 -9.00
C THR A 166 17.42 3.11 -9.72
N GLY A 167 16.13 3.35 -9.48
CA GLY A 167 15.38 4.50 -10.00
C GLY A 167 15.55 5.80 -9.20
N ASN A 168 16.45 5.82 -8.21
CA ASN A 168 16.69 6.96 -7.31
C ASN A 168 15.43 7.41 -6.52
N GLN A 169 14.67 6.44 -6.02
CA GLN A 169 13.45 6.65 -5.24
C GLN A 169 13.43 5.84 -3.93
N PRO A 170 14.49 5.85 -3.10
CA PRO A 170 14.54 5.03 -1.89
C PRO A 170 13.43 5.37 -0.89
N ALA A 171 12.89 6.60 -0.93
CA ALA A 171 11.76 7.01 -0.12
C ALA A 171 10.48 6.18 -0.36
N LEU A 172 10.32 5.56 -1.53
CA LEU A 172 9.17 4.69 -1.81
C LEU A 172 9.31 3.31 -1.14
N ALA A 173 10.50 2.93 -0.67
CA ALA A 173 10.70 1.72 0.12
C ALA A 173 10.53 1.96 1.63
N GLU A 174 10.25 3.20 2.05
CA GLU A 174 10.13 3.57 3.45
C GLU A 174 9.00 2.84 4.21
N PRO A 175 7.78 2.68 3.64
CA PRO A 175 6.72 1.92 4.30
C PRO A 175 7.13 0.48 4.62
N MET A 176 7.79 -0.20 3.68
CA MET A 176 8.34 -1.56 3.88
C MET A 176 9.30 -1.63 5.06
N ALA A 177 10.25 -0.68 5.14
CA ALA A 177 11.22 -0.65 6.23
C ALA A 177 10.52 -0.47 7.59
N ARG A 178 9.54 0.42 7.69
CA ARG A 178 8.72 0.60 8.90
C ARG A 178 7.93 -0.65 9.26
N GLN A 179 7.39 -1.37 8.26
CA GLN A 179 6.64 -2.59 8.54
C GLN A 179 7.50 -3.69 9.13
N PHE A 180 8.71 -3.87 8.60
CA PHE A 180 9.65 -4.85 9.14
C PHE A 180 10.10 -4.47 10.56
N GLU A 181 10.26 -3.17 10.85
CA GLU A 181 10.53 -2.70 12.21
C GLU A 181 9.36 -2.96 13.17
N ALA A 182 8.12 -2.73 12.73
CA ALA A 182 6.91 -3.00 13.52
C ALA A 182 6.71 -4.50 13.78
N THR A 183 7.10 -5.34 12.84
CA THR A 183 7.06 -6.80 12.96
C THR A 183 7.84 -7.28 14.18
N ARG A 184 9.04 -6.74 14.39
CA ARG A 184 9.90 -7.07 15.55
C ARG A 184 9.17 -6.92 16.89
N ALA A 185 8.27 -5.95 16.99
CA ALA A 185 7.58 -5.67 18.25
C ALA A 185 6.53 -6.75 18.60
N THR A 186 6.11 -7.57 17.63
CA THR A 186 4.92 -8.43 17.77
C THR A 186 5.12 -9.87 17.29
N ALA A 187 6.16 -10.17 16.50
CA ALA A 187 6.32 -11.45 15.83
C ALA A 187 7.79 -11.73 15.38
N THR A 188 8.20 -12.99 15.47
CA THR A 188 9.36 -13.52 14.73
C THR A 188 9.11 -13.47 13.21
N GLY A 189 10.17 -13.51 12.39
CA GLY A 189 10.04 -13.53 10.92
C GLY A 189 9.11 -14.63 10.39
N TRP A 190 9.07 -15.79 11.05
CA TRP A 190 8.13 -16.87 10.76
C TRP A 190 6.67 -16.49 11.04
N GLN A 191 6.43 -15.91 12.22
CA GLN A 191 5.10 -15.46 12.62
C GLN A 191 4.60 -14.34 11.70
N PHE A 192 5.51 -13.50 11.21
CA PHE A 192 5.20 -12.46 10.24
C PHE A 192 4.78 -13.02 8.87
N LEU A 193 5.54 -13.96 8.31
CA LEU A 193 5.17 -14.64 7.07
C LEU A 193 3.79 -15.30 7.19
N THR A 194 3.55 -15.97 8.32
CA THR A 194 2.26 -16.61 8.60
C THR A 194 1.12 -15.58 8.70
N ALA A 195 1.32 -14.49 9.46
CA ALA A 195 0.33 -13.42 9.61
C ALA A 195 0.03 -12.70 8.28
N SER A 196 0.99 -12.68 7.35
CA SER A 196 0.87 -12.09 6.02
C SER A 196 0.11 -12.97 5.00
N GLY A 197 -0.47 -14.10 5.46
CA GLY A 197 -1.34 -14.96 4.66
C GLY A 197 -0.62 -16.13 3.97
N ASN A 198 0.60 -16.48 4.40
CA ASN A 198 1.30 -17.65 3.89
C ASN A 198 1.08 -18.84 4.83
N PRO A 199 0.85 -20.04 4.29
CA PRO A 199 0.72 -21.23 5.11
C PRO A 199 2.02 -21.44 5.92
N PRO A 200 1.93 -21.86 7.19
CA PRO A 200 3.09 -22.10 8.04
C PRO A 200 3.88 -23.38 7.64
N ASP A 201 3.68 -23.88 6.43
CA ASP A 201 4.35 -25.07 5.95
C ASP A 201 5.78 -24.75 5.49
N ARG A 202 6.71 -25.68 5.68
CA ARG A 202 8.09 -25.56 5.18
C ARG A 202 8.19 -25.77 3.66
N THR A 203 7.11 -25.50 2.93
CA THR A 203 7.14 -25.52 1.47
C THR A 203 7.84 -24.27 0.94
N GLN A 204 8.08 -24.22 -0.37
CA GLN A 204 8.73 -23.09 -1.04
C GLN A 204 8.07 -21.72 -0.76
N TRP A 205 6.78 -21.69 -0.41
CA TRP A 205 6.00 -20.45 -0.25
C TRP A 205 6.14 -19.83 1.15
N GLY A 206 6.17 -20.66 2.20
CA GLY A 206 6.25 -20.25 3.60
C GLY A 206 7.66 -20.25 4.20
N HIS A 207 8.69 -20.56 3.41
CA HIS A 207 10.02 -20.80 3.96
C HIS A 207 10.66 -19.51 4.53
N PRO A 208 11.32 -19.56 5.70
CA PRO A 208 11.87 -18.38 6.40
C PRO A 208 12.99 -17.68 5.62
N HIS A 209 13.61 -18.36 4.65
CA HIS A 209 14.56 -17.72 3.74
C HIS A 209 13.91 -16.59 2.93
N ASN A 210 12.59 -16.65 2.70
CA ASN A 210 11.85 -15.64 1.97
C ASN A 210 11.81 -14.31 2.74
N PHE A 211 11.65 -14.38 4.06
CA PHE A 211 11.73 -13.19 4.91
C PHE A 211 13.15 -12.61 4.93
N VAL A 212 14.17 -13.47 5.08
CA VAL A 212 15.57 -13.04 5.01
C VAL A 212 15.89 -12.38 3.66
N TRP A 213 15.35 -12.89 2.55
CA TRP A 213 15.48 -12.25 1.25
C TRP A 213 14.74 -10.90 1.19
N ALA A 214 13.58 -10.78 1.81
CA ALA A 214 12.90 -9.48 1.92
C ALA A 214 13.72 -8.46 2.74
N LEU A 215 14.40 -8.90 3.80
CA LEU A 215 15.32 -8.05 4.58
C LEU A 215 16.50 -7.51 3.76
N HIS A 216 16.88 -8.16 2.66
CA HIS A 216 17.88 -7.61 1.73
C HIS A 216 17.39 -6.29 1.09
N ASN A 217 16.09 -6.10 0.86
CA ASN A 217 15.57 -4.81 0.40
C ASN A 217 15.63 -3.74 1.51
N PHE A 218 15.45 -4.13 2.78
CA PHE A 218 15.65 -3.19 3.90
C PHE A 218 17.13 -2.81 4.07
N TYR A 219 18.04 -3.76 3.87
CA TYR A 219 19.48 -3.46 3.76
C TYR A 219 19.76 -2.45 2.65
N LYS A 220 19.24 -2.68 1.43
CA LYS A 220 19.37 -1.74 0.32
C LYS A 220 18.79 -0.37 0.64
N HIS A 221 17.64 -0.28 1.29
CA HIS A 221 17.10 1.00 1.76
C HIS A 221 18.12 1.74 2.63
N CYS A 222 18.62 1.09 3.68
CA CYS A 222 19.61 1.70 4.58
C CYS A 222 20.87 2.16 3.84
N LEU A 223 21.33 1.38 2.86
CA LEU A 223 22.47 1.75 2.03
C LEU A 223 22.21 2.98 1.16
N TYR A 224 21.12 2.97 0.39
CA TYR A 224 20.79 4.04 -0.56
C TYR A 224 20.39 5.35 0.14
N THR A 225 19.93 5.27 1.39
CA THR A 225 19.66 6.46 2.23
C THR A 225 20.84 6.87 3.11
N GLY A 226 21.91 6.07 3.14
CA GLY A 226 23.05 6.29 4.05
C GLY A 226 22.69 6.15 5.54
N ASN A 227 21.54 5.58 5.88
CA ASN A 227 21.04 5.51 7.26
C ASN A 227 21.67 4.35 8.05
N ARG A 228 22.94 4.53 8.43
CA ARG A 228 23.70 3.58 9.24
C ARG A 228 23.08 3.31 10.61
N THR A 229 22.42 4.30 11.20
CA THR A 229 21.73 4.14 12.48
C THR A 229 20.61 3.11 12.34
N ARG A 230 19.74 3.26 11.33
CA ARG A 230 18.62 2.33 11.08
C ARG A 230 19.10 0.94 10.69
N LEU A 231 20.23 0.82 10.00
CA LEU A 231 20.87 -0.48 9.77
C LEU A 231 21.18 -1.20 11.09
N ARG A 232 21.73 -0.47 12.08
CA ARG A 232 22.11 -1.04 13.39
C ARG A 232 20.92 -1.25 14.33
N THR A 233 19.96 -0.34 14.34
CA THR A 233 18.86 -0.36 15.33
C THR A 233 17.57 -1.01 14.82
N GLY A 234 17.37 -1.01 13.50
CA GLY A 234 16.20 -1.60 12.82
C GLY A 234 16.53 -2.95 12.20
N LEU A 235 17.42 -3.00 11.22
CA LEU A 235 17.71 -4.23 10.45
C LEU A 235 18.49 -5.29 11.24
N TRP A 236 19.60 -4.91 11.89
CA TRP A 236 20.48 -5.89 12.55
C TRP A 236 19.76 -6.77 13.60
N PRO A 237 18.85 -6.24 14.43
CA PRO A 237 18.04 -7.07 15.33
C PRO A 237 17.20 -8.12 14.60
N LEU A 238 16.57 -7.77 13.47
CA LEU A 238 15.76 -8.70 12.67
C LEU A 238 16.58 -9.84 12.05
N LEU A 239 17.88 -9.62 11.81
CA LEU A 239 18.79 -10.64 11.29
C LEU A 239 19.36 -11.55 12.38
N ARG A 240 19.20 -11.19 13.65
CA ARG A 240 19.70 -11.97 14.80
C ARG A 240 18.67 -12.95 15.37
N GLU A 241 17.39 -12.68 15.14
CA GLU A 241 16.26 -13.54 15.52
C GLU A 241 16.17 -14.77 14.60
#